data_AF-A0A3P6CA94-F1
#
_entry.id   AF-A0A3P6CA94-F1
#
_cell.length_a   1.000
_cell.length_b   1.000
_cell.length_c   1.000
_cell.angle_alpha   90.00
_cell.angle_beta   90.00
_cell.angle_gamma   90.00
#
_symmetry.space_group_name_H-M   'P 1'
#
loop_
_entity.id
_entity.type
_entity.pdbx_description
1 polymer ?
#
loop_
_entity_poly.entity_id
_entity_poly.type
_entity_poly.pdbx_seq_one_letter_code
_entity_poly.pdbx_strand_id
1 'polypeptide(L)'
;MGRFSFLNLLKEVVGMLNESRKLFLKNKKLMFSVLVFSLLLNGLVYLFNILTITLEITNLTQHLKLLPTMDPSSAEYIALLMEVFADFGLFGVSSDIFGVVYFIINLLSVLVIVHASALTYNDENVNCKDFVVLSLKSWKGPLVTYFYICLFSLGY
;
A
#
# COMPACT_ATOMS: atom_id res chain seq x y z
N MET A 1 -11.04 -12.85 33.78
CA MET A 1 -10.42 -13.81 32.83
C MET A 1 -9.69 -13.13 31.66
N GLY A 2 -10.19 -12.02 31.07
CA GLY A 2 -9.59 -11.42 29.85
C GLY A 2 -8.21 -10.75 29.97
N ARG A 3 -7.84 -10.19 31.14
CA ARG A 3 -6.58 -9.44 31.29
C ARG A 3 -5.31 -10.31 31.25
N PHE A 4 -5.41 -11.56 31.71
CA PHE A 4 -4.32 -12.54 31.64
C PHE A 4 -4.14 -13.09 30.22
N SER A 5 -5.23 -13.26 29.46
CA SER A 5 -5.19 -13.68 28.05
C SER A 5 -4.51 -12.61 27.17
N PHE A 6 -4.84 -11.34 27.37
CA PHE A 6 -4.21 -10.24 26.62
C PHE A 6 -2.71 -10.09 26.89
N LEU A 7 -2.26 -10.24 28.14
CA LEU A 7 -0.84 -10.17 28.49
C LEU A 7 -0.03 -11.33 27.91
N ASN A 8 -0.63 -12.51 27.78
CA ASN A 8 0.01 -13.66 27.13
C ASN A 8 0.16 -13.44 25.63
N LEU A 9 -0.88 -12.92 24.95
CA LEU A 9 -0.81 -12.53 23.55
C LEU A 9 0.28 -11.48 23.31
N LEU A 10 0.39 -10.47 24.18
CA LEU A 10 1.45 -9.47 24.10
C LEU A 10 2.85 -10.10 24.24
N LYS A 11 3.04 -11.05 25.17
CA LYS A 11 4.30 -11.77 25.32
C LYS A 11 4.66 -12.57 24.08
N GLU A 12 3.69 -13.23 23.45
CA GLU A 12 3.90 -13.95 22.19
C GLU A 12 4.31 -13.00 21.07
N VAL A 13 3.63 -11.85 20.93
CA VAL A 13 3.98 -10.81 19.95
C VAL A 13 5.40 -10.28 20.16
N VAL A 14 5.77 -9.98 21.40
CA VAL A 14 7.13 -9.54 21.75
C VAL A 14 8.17 -10.64 21.45
N GLY A 15 7.83 -11.90 21.73
CA GLY A 15 8.66 -13.05 21.38
C GLY A 15 8.90 -13.16 19.87
N MET A 16 7.83 -13.06 19.07
CA MET A 16 7.91 -13.05 17.61
C MET A 16 8.74 -11.87 17.08
N LEU A 17 8.59 -10.68 17.67
CA LEU A 17 9.41 -9.51 17.32
C LEU A 17 10.91 -9.72 17.62
N ASN A 18 11.21 -10.40 18.72
CA ASN A 18 12.61 -10.66 19.09
C ASN A 18 13.25 -11.68 18.13
N GLU A 19 12.51 -12.71 17.72
CA GLU A 19 12.98 -13.67 16.71
C GLU A 19 13.14 -13.02 15.34
N SER A 20 12.21 -12.16 14.92
CA SER A 20 12.35 -11.43 13.66
C SER A 20 13.57 -10.49 13.67
N ARG A 21 13.86 -9.85 14.80
CA ARG A 21 15.09 -9.07 14.99
C ARG A 21 16.34 -9.92 14.86
N LYS A 22 16.37 -11.13 15.45
CA LYS A 22 17.52 -12.03 15.32
C LYS A 22 17.75 -12.43 13.86
N LEU A 23 16.69 -12.74 13.12
CA LEU A 23 16.76 -13.02 11.68
C LEU A 23 17.29 -11.82 10.89
N PHE A 24 16.79 -10.61 11.18
CA PHE A 24 17.30 -9.39 10.56
C PHE A 24 18.81 -9.20 10.80
N LEU A 25 19.28 -9.50 12.01
CA LEU A 25 20.69 -9.38 12.38
C LEU A 25 21.57 -10.50 11.81
N LYS A 26 21.00 -11.63 11.41
CA LYS A 26 21.70 -12.78 10.84
C LYS A 26 22.22 -12.49 9.44
N ASN A 27 21.40 -11.89 8.57
CA ASN A 27 21.80 -11.43 7.24
C ASN A 27 21.48 -9.95 7.03
N LYS A 28 22.22 -9.10 7.75
CA LYS A 28 21.98 -7.65 7.78
C LYS A 28 21.97 -7.03 6.39
N LYS A 29 22.86 -7.45 5.49
CA LYS A 29 22.98 -6.86 4.16
C LYS A 29 21.74 -7.11 3.30
N LEU A 30 21.28 -8.37 3.23
CA LEU A 30 20.09 -8.73 2.46
C LEU A 30 18.83 -8.12 3.08
N MET A 31 18.65 -8.29 4.39
CA MET A 31 17.44 -7.81 5.08
C MET A 31 17.33 -6.29 5.07
N PHE A 32 18.45 -5.57 5.22
CA PHE A 32 18.48 -4.11 5.06
C PHE A 32 18.18 -3.69 3.62
N SER A 33 18.76 -4.36 2.63
CA SER A 33 18.47 -4.09 1.21
C SER A 33 16.99 -4.25 0.90
N VAL A 34 16.37 -5.33 1.38
CA VAL A 34 14.93 -5.61 1.18
C VAL A 34 14.06 -4.58 1.89
N LEU A 35 14.42 -4.20 3.11
CA LEU A 35 13.69 -3.19 3.88
C LEU A 35 13.75 -1.82 3.19
N VAL A 36 14.95 -1.38 2.79
CA VAL A 36 15.14 -0.10 2.09
C VAL A 36 14.41 -0.10 0.76
N PHE A 37 14.51 -1.18 -0.03
CA PHE A 37 13.81 -1.29 -1.31
C PHE A 37 12.28 -1.19 -1.13
N SER A 38 11.74 -1.94 -0.17
CA SER A 38 10.29 -1.93 0.11
C SER A 38 9.83 -0.56 0.62
N LEU A 39 10.60 0.06 1.53
CA LEU A 39 10.29 1.40 2.04
C LEU A 39 10.37 2.47 0.95
N LEU A 40 11.37 2.42 0.07
CA LEU A 40 11.51 3.37 -1.03
C LEU A 40 10.34 3.27 -2.00
N LEU A 41 9.96 2.07 -2.42
CA LEU A 41 8.84 1.89 -3.35
C LEU A 41 7.51 2.37 -2.75
N ASN A 42 7.21 1.95 -1.52
CA ASN A 42 5.99 2.39 -0.83
C ASN A 42 6.00 3.90 -0.57
N GLY A 43 7.15 4.46 -0.17
CA GLY A 43 7.32 5.88 0.06
C GLY A 43 7.12 6.72 -1.21
N LEU A 44 7.67 6.27 -2.35
CA LEU A 44 7.48 6.94 -3.63
C LEU A 44 6.01 6.97 -4.03
N VAL A 45 5.31 5.84 -3.96
CA VAL A 45 3.88 5.80 -4.32
C VAL A 45 3.04 6.64 -3.38
N TYR A 46 3.34 6.63 -2.08
CA TYR A 46 2.67 7.51 -1.12
C TYR A 46 2.88 8.99 -1.45
N LEU A 47 4.11 9.39 -1.79
CA LEU A 47 4.41 10.77 -2.19
C LEU A 47 3.69 11.18 -3.47
N PHE A 48 3.74 10.34 -4.52
CA PHE A 48 3.03 10.63 -5.77
C PHE A 48 1.52 10.71 -5.55
N ASN A 49 0.96 9.79 -4.76
CA ASN A 49 -0.46 9.80 -4.42
C ASN A 49 -0.84 11.11 -3.72
N ILE A 50 -0.10 11.53 -2.69
CA ILE A 50 -0.35 12.80 -2.00
C ILE A 50 -0.28 13.98 -2.97
N LEU A 51 0.76 14.06 -3.80
CA LEU A 51 0.96 15.20 -4.70
C LEU A 51 -0.19 15.30 -5.71
N THR A 52 -0.58 14.20 -6.35
CA THR A 52 -1.65 14.18 -7.35
C THR A 52 -3.02 14.42 -6.71
N ILE A 53 -3.36 13.67 -5.66
CA ILE A 53 -4.67 13.79 -4.99
C ILE A 53 -4.86 15.17 -4.36
N THR A 54 -3.80 15.75 -3.76
CA THR A 54 -3.90 17.10 -3.18
C THR A 54 -4.19 18.14 -4.25
N LEU A 55 -3.57 18.02 -5.43
CA LEU A 55 -3.83 18.91 -6.56
C LEU A 55 -5.28 18.78 -7.06
N GLU A 56 -5.75 17.55 -7.25
CA GLU A 56 -7.11 17.26 -7.71
C GLU A 56 -8.18 17.76 -6.71
N ILE A 57 -8.00 17.48 -5.41
CA ILE A 57 -8.88 17.99 -4.35
C ILE A 57 -8.87 19.51 -4.32
N THR A 58 -7.71 20.15 -4.54
CA THR A 58 -7.61 21.62 -4.55
C THR A 58 -8.41 22.21 -5.70
N ASN A 59 -8.27 21.68 -6.92
CA ASN A 59 -9.01 22.12 -8.10
C ASN A 59 -10.51 21.92 -7.92
N LEU A 60 -10.93 20.72 -7.49
CA LEU A 60 -12.32 20.41 -7.19
C LEU A 60 -12.90 21.37 -6.13
N THR A 61 -12.14 21.66 -5.07
CA THR A 61 -12.56 22.58 -4.01
C THR A 61 -12.72 24.01 -4.53
N GLN A 62 -11.85 24.45 -5.44
CA GLN A 62 -11.95 25.78 -6.05
C GLN A 62 -13.22 25.90 -6.90
N HIS A 63 -13.50 24.93 -7.77
CA HIS A 63 -14.71 24.93 -8.58
C HIS A 63 -15.99 24.81 -7.73
N LEU A 64 -15.98 23.95 -6.70
CA LEU A 64 -17.10 23.82 -5.76
C LEU A 64 -17.40 25.11 -4.99
N LYS A 65 -16.38 25.92 -4.66
CA LYS A 65 -16.57 27.21 -3.97
C LYS A 65 -17.22 28.28 -4.83
N LEU A 66 -17.10 28.18 -6.16
CA LEU A 66 -17.65 29.15 -7.10
C LEU A 66 -19.13 28.88 -7.42
N LEU A 67 -19.57 27.62 -7.35
CA LEU A 67 -20.96 27.22 -7.64
C LEU A 67 -22.03 28.02 -6.88
N PRO A 68 -21.92 28.28 -5.56
CA PRO A 68 -22.95 29.03 -4.81
C PRO A 68 -23.04 30.51 -5.18
N THR A 69 -22.04 31.05 -5.89
CA THR A 69 -21.96 32.48 -6.22
C THR A 69 -22.51 32.81 -7.61
N MET A 70 -22.82 31.79 -8.41
CA MET A 70 -23.31 31.94 -9.78
C MET A 70 -24.83 31.77 -9.87
N ASP A 71 -25.43 32.40 -10.88
CA ASP A 71 -26.85 32.22 -11.19
C ASP A 71 -27.06 30.79 -11.75
N PRO A 72 -27.88 29.94 -11.09
CA PRO A 72 -28.10 28.56 -11.51
C PRO A 72 -28.79 28.41 -12.87
N SER A 73 -29.37 29.49 -13.42
CA SER A 73 -29.96 29.52 -14.76
C SER A 73 -28.98 29.95 -15.87
N SER A 74 -27.76 30.36 -15.50
CA SER A 74 -26.74 30.81 -16.45
C SER A 74 -26.02 29.64 -17.14
N ALA A 75 -25.58 29.87 -18.38
CA ALA A 75 -24.74 28.92 -19.11
C ALA A 75 -23.38 28.69 -18.40
N GLU A 76 -22.87 29.69 -17.69
CA GLU A 76 -21.63 29.62 -16.91
C GLU A 76 -21.75 28.65 -15.74
N TYR A 77 -22.89 28.64 -15.04
CA TYR A 77 -23.15 27.66 -13.97
C TYR A 77 -23.18 26.23 -14.50
N ILE A 78 -23.83 26.00 -15.65
CA ILE A 78 -23.87 24.68 -16.29
C ILE A 78 -22.48 24.22 -16.71
N ALA A 79 -21.66 25.12 -17.26
CA ALA A 79 -20.27 24.82 -17.64
C ALA A 79 -19.41 24.44 -16.42
N LEU A 80 -19.47 25.25 -15.34
CA LEU A 80 -18.74 24.97 -14.10
C LEU A 80 -19.16 23.65 -13.45
N LEU A 81 -20.47 23.33 -13.48
CA LEU A 81 -21.00 22.08 -12.96
C LEU A 81 -20.49 20.86 -13.75
N MET A 82 -20.37 20.98 -15.07
CA MET A 82 -19.74 19.95 -15.91
C MET A 82 -18.25 19.78 -15.61
N GLU A 83 -17.52 20.87 -15.35
CA GLU A 83 -16.12 20.81 -14.92
C GLU A 83 -15.95 20.11 -13.57
N VAL A 84 -16.82 20.39 -12.59
CA VAL A 84 -16.83 19.68 -11.29
C VAL A 84 -17.04 18.18 -11.46
N PHE A 85 -17.96 17.76 -12.34
CA PHE A 85 -18.15 16.33 -12.63
C PHE A 85 -16.93 15.71 -13.31
N ALA A 86 -16.28 16.44 -14.21
CA ALA A 86 -15.04 15.99 -14.85
C ALA A 86 -13.91 15.83 -13.83
N ASP A 87 -13.74 16.80 -12.91
CA ASP A 87 -12.76 16.75 -11.83
C ASP A 87 -13.02 15.57 -10.88
N PHE A 88 -14.29 15.31 -10.56
CA PHE A 88 -14.67 14.17 -9.73
C PHE A 88 -14.37 12.83 -10.42
N GLY A 89 -14.60 12.76 -11.74
CA GLY A 89 -14.24 11.61 -12.56
C GLY A 89 -12.73 11.39 -12.59
N LEU A 90 -11.94 12.44 -12.79
CA LEU A 90 -10.47 12.39 -12.76
C LEU A 90 -9.96 11.91 -11.40
N PHE A 91 -10.49 12.46 -10.31
CA PHE A 91 -10.16 12.02 -8.95
C PHE A 91 -10.44 10.53 -8.73
N GLY A 92 -11.61 10.05 -9.17
CA GLY A 92 -11.96 8.64 -9.09
C GLY A 92 -10.96 7.75 -9.84
N VAL A 93 -10.66 8.10 -11.10
CA VAL A 93 -9.70 7.36 -11.94
C VAL A 93 -8.30 7.37 -11.33
N SER A 94 -7.82 8.53 -10.88
CA SER A 94 -6.52 8.64 -10.20
C SER A 94 -6.47 7.79 -8.94
N SER A 95 -7.51 7.85 -8.11
CA SER A 95 -7.61 7.05 -6.88
C SER A 95 -7.54 5.54 -7.17
N ASP A 96 -8.28 5.07 -8.18
CA ASP A 96 -8.27 3.67 -8.59
C ASP A 96 -6.88 3.23 -9.09
N ILE A 97 -6.23 4.05 -9.93
CA ILE A 97 -4.88 3.79 -10.43
C ILE A 97 -3.89 3.69 -9.27
N PHE A 98 -3.88 4.67 -8.36
CA PHE A 98 -2.98 4.64 -7.20
C PHE A 98 -3.28 3.47 -6.27
N GLY A 99 -4.56 3.10 -6.12
CA GLY A 99 -4.98 1.91 -5.37
C GLY A 99 -4.39 0.62 -5.94
N VAL A 100 -4.49 0.42 -7.26
CA VAL A 100 -3.92 -0.75 -7.95
C VAL A 100 -2.39 -0.75 -7.86
N VAL A 101 -1.73 0.38 -8.09
CA VAL A 101 -0.27 0.48 -8.02
C VAL A 101 0.23 0.20 -6.59
N TYR A 102 -0.43 0.78 -5.58
CA TYR A 102 -0.14 0.52 -4.18
C TYR A 102 -0.30 -0.96 -3.83
N PHE A 103 -1.38 -1.58 -4.31
CA PHE A 103 -1.62 -3.02 -4.11
C PHE A 103 -0.47 -3.87 -4.69
N ILE A 104 -0.05 -3.61 -5.93
CA ILE A 104 1.03 -4.33 -6.60
C ILE A 104 2.35 -4.19 -5.82
N ILE A 105 2.70 -2.97 -5.41
CA ILE A 105 3.94 -2.70 -4.67
C ILE A 105 3.92 -3.36 -3.29
N ASN A 106 2.78 -3.32 -2.61
CA ASN A 106 2.63 -3.96 -1.31
C ASN A 106 2.76 -5.49 -1.44
N LEU A 107 2.13 -6.09 -2.45
CA LEU A 107 2.28 -7.52 -2.75
C LEU A 107 3.74 -7.90 -3.02
N LEU A 108 4.44 -7.11 -3.84
CA LEU A 108 5.86 -7.29 -4.14
C LEU A 108 6.71 -7.17 -2.87
N SER A 109 6.43 -6.17 -2.03
CA SER A 109 7.14 -5.93 -0.77
C SER A 109 6.99 -7.15 0.16
N VAL A 110 5.77 -7.64 0.34
CA VAL A 110 5.49 -8.84 1.16
C VAL A 110 6.22 -10.06 0.61
N LEU A 111 6.16 -10.31 -0.70
CA LEU A 111 6.83 -11.45 -1.32
C LEU A 111 8.34 -11.44 -1.06
N VAL A 112 8.97 -10.30 -1.30
CA VAL A 112 10.42 -10.10 -1.13
C VAL A 112 10.80 -10.25 0.34
N ILE A 113 10.04 -9.66 1.28
CA ILE A 113 10.31 -9.79 2.73
C ILE A 113 10.18 -11.24 3.19
N VAL A 114 9.12 -11.94 2.79
CA VAL A 114 8.88 -13.34 3.18
C VAL A 114 9.99 -14.25 2.64
N HIS A 115 10.36 -14.09 1.36
CA HIS A 115 11.42 -14.91 0.77
C HIS A 115 12.78 -14.61 1.40
N ALA A 116 13.10 -13.34 1.65
CA ALA A 116 14.38 -12.97 2.25
C ALA A 116 14.49 -13.50 3.69
N SER A 117 13.38 -13.47 4.43
CA SER A 117 13.30 -14.03 5.77
C SER A 117 13.48 -15.54 5.76
N ALA A 118 12.83 -16.26 4.82
CA ALA A 118 12.96 -17.71 4.68
C ALA A 118 14.39 -18.14 4.31
N LEU A 119 15.02 -17.46 3.35
CA LEU A 119 16.41 -17.73 2.97
C LEU A 119 17.39 -17.47 4.12
N THR A 120 17.19 -16.37 4.84
CA THR A 120 18.01 -16.03 6.01
C THR A 120 17.82 -17.05 7.14
N TYR A 121 16.61 -17.58 7.32
CA TYR A 121 16.33 -18.64 8.29
C TYR A 121 17.08 -19.92 7.93
N ASN A 122 17.08 -20.35 6.67
CA ASN A 122 17.71 -21.58 6.19
C ASN A 122 19.24 -21.49 5.93
N ASP A 123 19.88 -20.32 6.15
CA ASP A 123 21.29 -20.07 5.80
C ASP A 123 21.63 -20.27 4.31
N GLU A 124 20.62 -20.13 3.44
CA GLU A 124 20.78 -20.26 2.00
C GLU A 124 21.32 -18.94 1.40
N ASN A 125 22.55 -18.97 0.88
CA ASN A 125 23.14 -17.86 0.16
C ASN A 125 22.71 -17.90 -1.33
N VAL A 126 21.48 -17.45 -1.59
CA VAL A 126 20.94 -17.36 -2.95
C VAL A 126 21.36 -16.03 -3.60
N ASN A 127 21.72 -16.09 -4.87
CA ASN A 127 22.11 -14.92 -5.65
C ASN A 127 20.88 -13.99 -5.85
N CYS A 128 21.07 -12.66 -5.80
CA CYS A 128 19.95 -11.70 -5.89
C CYS A 128 19.07 -11.89 -7.14
N LYS A 129 19.63 -12.36 -8.25
CA LYS A 129 18.88 -12.62 -9.49
C LYS A 129 17.90 -13.78 -9.33
N ASP A 130 18.35 -14.86 -8.71
CA ASP A 130 17.54 -16.06 -8.50
C ASP A 130 16.45 -15.80 -7.44
N PHE A 131 16.76 -14.94 -6.47
CA PHE A 131 15.81 -14.46 -5.45
C PHE A 131 14.62 -13.70 -6.06
N VAL A 132 14.84 -12.81 -7.03
CA VAL A 132 13.75 -12.09 -7.72
C VAL A 132 12.87 -13.06 -8.51
N VAL A 133 13.47 -14.02 -9.21
CA VAL A 133 12.73 -15.02 -10.00
C VAL A 133 11.91 -15.95 -9.09
N LEU A 134 12.46 -16.38 -7.97
CA LEU A 134 11.74 -17.19 -6.97
C LEU A 134 10.56 -16.42 -6.37
N SER A 135 10.77 -15.16 -6.02
CA SER A 135 9.73 -14.29 -5.44
C SER A 135 8.58 -14.02 -6.43
N LEU A 136 8.88 -13.88 -7.72
CA LEU A 136 7.84 -13.70 -8.75
C LEU A 136 7.06 -14.99 -9.02
N LYS A 137 7.68 -16.17 -8.88
CA LYS A 137 6.99 -17.46 -9.06
C LYS A 137 5.99 -17.77 -7.94
N SER A 138 6.20 -17.24 -6.74
CA SER A 138 5.40 -17.54 -5.53
C SER A 138 4.26 -16.55 -5.26
N TRP A 139 3.98 -15.63 -6.18
CA TRP A 139 2.94 -14.59 -6.06
C TRP A 139 1.52 -15.08 -5.79
N LYS A 140 1.17 -16.31 -6.20
CA LYS A 140 -0.20 -16.85 -6.08
C LYS A 140 -0.70 -16.90 -4.63
N GLY A 141 0.16 -17.29 -3.68
CA GLY A 141 -0.22 -17.42 -2.28
C GLY A 141 -0.65 -16.08 -1.67
N PRO A 142 0.24 -15.07 -1.65
CA PRO A 142 -0.10 -13.74 -1.14
C PRO A 142 -1.27 -13.08 -1.87
N LEU A 143 -1.42 -13.32 -3.18
CA LEU A 143 -2.55 -12.79 -3.96
C LEU A 143 -3.88 -13.39 -3.47
N VAL A 144 -3.94 -14.71 -3.26
CA VAL A 144 -5.13 -15.38 -2.72
C VAL A 144 -5.45 -14.88 -1.31
N THR A 145 -4.44 -14.76 -0.43
CA THR A 145 -4.63 -14.21 0.92
C THR A 145 -5.20 -12.80 0.86
N TYR A 146 -4.65 -11.94 0.01
CA TYR A 146 -5.13 -10.57 -0.13
C TYR A 146 -6.55 -10.50 -0.68
N PHE A 147 -6.89 -11.36 -1.65
CA PHE A 147 -8.25 -11.48 -2.16
C PHE A 147 -9.25 -11.79 -1.03
N TYR A 148 -8.93 -12.72 -0.14
CA TYR A 148 -9.76 -13.01 1.02
C TYR A 148 -9.85 -11.85 2.00
N ILE A 149 -8.76 -11.10 2.22
CA ILE A 149 -8.76 -9.89 3.05
C ILE A 149 -9.69 -8.83 2.44
N CYS A 150 -9.63 -8.61 1.12
CA CYS A 150 -10.52 -7.67 0.44
C CYS A 150 -11.99 -8.09 0.54
N LEU A 151 -12.31 -9.37 0.31
CA LEU A 151 -13.67 -9.88 0.50
C LEU A 151 -14.16 -9.69 1.92
N PHE A 152 -13.30 -9.94 2.91
CA PHE A 152 -13.61 -9.72 4.32
C PHE A 152 -13.90 -8.24 4.59
N SER A 153 -13.06 -7.32 4.11
CA SER A 153 -13.23 -5.87 4.30
C SER A 153 -14.45 -5.28 3.56
N LEU A 154 -14.97 -5.95 2.53
CA LEU A 154 -16.15 -5.51 1.78
C LEU A 154 -17.46 -6.10 2.33
N GLY A 155 -17.39 -7.28 2.97
CA GLY A 155 -18.56 -8.06 3.39
C GLY A 155 -18.87 -8.05 4.88
N TYR A 156 -17.97 -7.50 5.71
CA TYR A 156 -18.09 -7.41 7.18
C TYR A 156 -17.81 -5.99 7.66
#